data_AF-A0A074VZH1-F1
#
_entry.id   AF-A0A074VZH1-F1
#
_cell.length_a   1.000
_cell.length_b   1.000
_cell.length_c   1.000
_cell.angle_alpha   90.00
_cell.angle_beta   90.00
_cell.angle_gamma   90.00
#
_symmetry.space_group_name_H-M   'P 1'
#
loop_
_entity.id
_entity.type
_entity.pdbx_description
1 polymer ?
#
loop_
_entity_poly.entity_id
_entity_poly.type
_entity_poly.pdbx_seq_one_letter_code
_entity_poly.pdbx_strand_id
1 'polypeptide(L)'
;SSVQNLPLPGITNLWHSLSIDYLALKLGHKLKSRVQEATCRHFEGKVVVKLARFPWGIPQLDQEMQAYEWLKNTNIGPIFLAHVTEEGRTIRFVMEYIAYTHHAAPEEILFCQEVLGRLHKLGIQHGDVNKYNILIREECVILIDFACATQCHDPGLLTAELNSLELERHEPSGRGRAMGH
;
A
#
# COMPACT_ATOMS: atom_id res chain seq x y z
N SER A 1 21.71 -10.12 -34.60
CA SER A 1 21.73 -9.82 -33.16
C SER A 1 20.52 -10.45 -32.51
N SER A 2 20.72 -11.51 -31.72
CA SER A 2 19.64 -12.16 -30.98
C SER A 2 19.36 -11.31 -29.73
N VAL A 3 18.18 -10.69 -29.68
CA VAL A 3 17.67 -10.13 -28.42
C VAL A 3 17.40 -11.34 -27.53
N GLN A 4 18.21 -11.54 -26.51
CA GLN A 4 17.89 -12.52 -25.48
C GLN A 4 16.57 -12.08 -24.85
N ASN A 5 15.51 -12.86 -25.05
CA ASN A 5 14.27 -12.74 -24.30
C ASN A 5 14.58 -13.15 -22.85
N LEU A 6 15.15 -12.23 -22.07
CA LEU A 6 15.18 -12.41 -20.63
C LEU A 6 13.72 -12.44 -20.15
N PRO A 7 13.33 -13.45 -19.34
CA PRO A 7 11.99 -13.47 -18.77
C PRO A 7 11.79 -12.19 -17.96
N LEU A 8 10.69 -11.50 -18.23
CA LEU A 8 10.36 -10.26 -17.53
C LEU A 8 10.17 -10.57 -16.02
N PRO A 9 10.74 -9.74 -15.13
CA PRO A 9 10.62 -9.95 -13.69
C PRO A 9 9.16 -10.00 -13.24
N GLY A 10 8.89 -10.81 -12.23
CA GLY A 10 7.58 -10.98 -11.60
C GLY A 10 7.77 -11.25 -10.11
N ILE A 11 6.71 -10.98 -9.35
CA ILE A 11 6.67 -11.22 -7.90
C ILE A 11 6.62 -12.72 -7.65
N THR A 12 7.48 -13.20 -6.74
CA THR A 12 7.64 -14.63 -6.45
C THR A 12 7.03 -15.05 -5.11
N ASN A 13 6.85 -14.12 -4.17
CA ASN A 13 6.25 -14.42 -2.87
C ASN A 13 4.71 -14.42 -2.93
N LEU A 14 4.13 -15.52 -3.43
CA LEU A 14 2.68 -15.67 -3.59
C LEU A 14 2.06 -16.35 -2.35
N TRP A 15 1.73 -15.56 -1.33
CA TRP A 15 1.18 -16.07 -0.06
C TRP A 15 -0.36 -16.13 -0.03
N HIS A 16 -1.04 -15.32 -0.83
CA HIS A 16 -2.50 -15.36 -0.99
C HIS A 16 -2.94 -16.43 -2.01
N SER A 17 -4.00 -17.18 -1.70
CA SER A 17 -4.46 -18.31 -2.53
C SER A 17 -5.20 -17.89 -3.80
N LEU A 18 -5.80 -16.71 -3.80
CA LEU A 18 -6.54 -16.19 -4.96
C LEU A 18 -5.63 -15.37 -5.87
N SER A 19 -5.62 -15.75 -7.15
CA SER A 19 -5.01 -15.01 -8.26
C SER A 19 -6.06 -14.72 -9.32
N ILE A 20 -6.05 -13.49 -9.85
CA ILE A 20 -7.00 -13.00 -10.85
C ILE A 20 -6.24 -12.61 -12.11
N ASP A 21 -6.70 -13.09 -13.27
CA ASP A 21 -6.19 -12.62 -14.56
C ASP A 21 -6.52 -11.13 -14.72
N TYR A 22 -5.52 -10.33 -15.09
CA TYR A 22 -5.68 -8.90 -15.32
C TYR A 22 -6.84 -8.57 -16.29
N LEU A 23 -7.06 -9.40 -17.32
CA LEU A 23 -8.15 -9.23 -18.28
C LEU A 23 -9.55 -9.44 -17.66
N ALA A 24 -9.62 -10.07 -16.49
CA ALA A 24 -10.87 -10.21 -15.74
C ALA A 24 -11.21 -8.97 -14.89
N LEU A 25 -10.31 -7.98 -14.83
CA LEU A 25 -10.53 -6.72 -14.12
C LEU A 25 -11.11 -5.66 -15.06
N LYS A 26 -12.20 -5.02 -14.65
CA LYS A 26 -12.70 -3.81 -15.30
C LYS A 26 -12.14 -2.60 -14.59
N LEU A 27 -11.10 -1.99 -15.18
CA LEU A 27 -10.47 -0.80 -14.63
C LEU A 27 -11.40 0.42 -14.63
N GLY A 28 -11.34 1.19 -13.55
CA GLY A 28 -12.13 2.39 -13.30
C GLY A 28 -11.27 3.63 -13.11
N HIS A 29 -11.67 4.49 -12.17
CA HIS A 29 -11.00 5.77 -11.93
C HIS A 29 -9.57 5.60 -11.40
N LYS A 30 -8.65 6.42 -11.89
CA LYS A 30 -7.25 6.44 -11.44
C LYS A 30 -7.11 7.29 -10.19
N LEU A 31 -6.73 6.66 -9.08
CA LEU A 31 -6.58 7.30 -7.77
C LEU A 31 -5.22 7.96 -7.61
N LYS A 32 -4.15 7.27 -8.01
CA LYS A 32 -2.76 7.77 -8.03
C LYS A 32 -2.02 7.17 -9.24
N SER A 33 -0.74 7.52 -9.41
CA SER A 33 0.07 7.01 -10.53
C SER A 33 0.03 5.46 -10.63
N ARG A 34 0.11 4.76 -9.51
CA ARG A 34 0.17 3.28 -9.44
C ARG A 34 -1.10 2.63 -8.89
N VAL A 35 -2.17 3.42 -8.70
CA VAL A 35 -3.34 3.01 -7.91
C VAL A 35 -4.60 3.34 -8.70
N GLN A 36 -5.44 2.35 -8.95
CA GLN A 36 -6.65 2.51 -9.77
C GLN A 36 -7.80 1.69 -9.18
N GLU A 37 -9.02 2.21 -9.26
CA GLU A 37 -10.21 1.44 -8.96
C GLU A 37 -10.42 0.34 -10.01
N ALA A 38 -11.02 -0.78 -9.61
CA ALA A 38 -11.50 -1.79 -10.55
C ALA A 38 -12.75 -2.47 -10.00
N THR A 39 -13.44 -3.21 -10.86
CA THR A 39 -14.45 -4.20 -10.47
C THR A 39 -14.13 -5.54 -11.12
N CYS A 40 -14.55 -6.64 -10.50
CA CYS A 40 -14.42 -7.97 -11.07
C CYS A 40 -15.47 -8.91 -10.49
N ARG A 41 -15.65 -10.08 -11.08
CA ARG A 41 -16.63 -11.08 -10.63
C ARG A 41 -16.32 -11.72 -9.26
N HIS A 42 -15.09 -11.56 -8.75
CA HIS A 42 -14.63 -12.21 -7.52
C HIS A 42 -15.00 -11.42 -6.26
N PHE A 43 -15.30 -10.12 -6.39
CA PHE A 43 -15.60 -9.24 -5.28
C PHE A 43 -16.84 -8.41 -5.58
N GLU A 44 -17.67 -8.20 -4.57
CA GLU A 44 -18.79 -7.27 -4.68
C GLU A 44 -18.27 -5.82 -4.62
N GLY A 45 -18.73 -4.98 -5.54
CA GLY A 45 -18.37 -3.57 -5.57
C GLY A 45 -16.98 -3.27 -6.13
N LYS A 46 -16.41 -2.15 -5.68
CA LYS A 46 -15.11 -1.66 -6.13
C LYS A 46 -13.98 -2.31 -5.33
N VAL A 47 -12.85 -2.48 -6.00
CA VAL A 47 -11.57 -2.83 -5.41
C VAL A 47 -10.50 -1.86 -5.89
N VAL A 48 -9.33 -1.86 -5.24
CA VAL A 48 -8.19 -1.07 -5.66
C VAL A 48 -7.09 -1.98 -6.20
N VAL A 49 -6.62 -1.67 -7.39
CA VAL A 49 -5.48 -2.34 -8.04
C VAL A 49 -4.24 -1.49 -7.86
N LYS A 50 -3.18 -2.10 -7.32
CA LYS A 50 -1.83 -1.51 -7.30
C LYS A 50 -0.94 -2.17 -8.35
N LEU A 51 -0.21 -1.34 -9.12
CA LEU A 51 0.65 -1.82 -10.19
C LEU A 51 2.04 -1.20 -10.24
N ALA A 52 3.02 -2.03 -10.59
CA ALA A 52 4.29 -1.58 -11.11
C ALA A 52 4.09 -1.15 -12.56
N ARG A 53 4.21 0.16 -12.84
CA ARG A 53 4.14 0.67 -14.22
C ARG A 53 5.32 0.25 -15.08
N PHE A 54 6.46 0.02 -14.43
CA PHE A 54 7.72 -0.26 -15.08
C PHE A 54 8.44 -1.39 -14.33
N PRO A 55 9.33 -2.16 -15.00
CA PRO A 55 10.03 -3.27 -14.37
C PRO A 55 10.80 -2.89 -13.10
N TRP A 56 11.40 -1.70 -13.05
CA TRP A 56 12.14 -1.21 -11.87
C TRP A 56 11.24 -0.91 -10.66
N GLY A 57 9.92 -0.79 -10.84
CA GLY A 57 8.96 -0.63 -9.76
C GLY A 57 8.50 -1.94 -9.13
N ILE A 58 8.89 -3.10 -9.69
CA ILE A 58 8.49 -4.42 -9.19
C ILE A 58 9.05 -4.70 -7.79
N PRO A 59 10.33 -4.41 -7.46
CA PRO A 59 10.85 -4.65 -6.11
C PRO A 59 10.06 -3.91 -5.01
N GLN A 60 9.65 -2.67 -5.27
CA GLN A 60 8.85 -1.89 -4.33
C GLN A 60 7.44 -2.47 -4.17
N LEU A 61 6.86 -3.01 -5.24
CA LEU A 61 5.55 -3.66 -5.18
C LEU A 61 5.61 -5.00 -4.46
N ASP A 62 6.71 -5.75 -4.62
CA ASP A 62 6.98 -6.99 -3.91
C ASP A 62 7.14 -6.73 -2.40
N GLN A 63 7.90 -5.70 -2.04
CA GLN A 63 8.04 -5.24 -0.66
C GLN A 63 6.69 -4.85 -0.05
N GLU A 64 5.88 -4.06 -0.79
CA GLU A 64 4.55 -3.70 -0.31
C GLU A 64 3.65 -4.93 -0.15
N MET A 65 3.70 -5.89 -1.08
CA MET A 65 2.95 -7.14 -1.01
C MET A 65 3.36 -7.99 0.20
N GLN A 66 4.65 -8.01 0.53
CA GLN A 66 5.16 -8.68 1.72
C GLN A 66 4.68 -7.99 3.00
N ALA A 67 4.60 -6.66 3.02
CA ALA A 67 4.04 -5.93 4.15
C ALA A 67 2.56 -6.30 4.39
N TYR A 68 1.77 -6.46 3.33
CA TYR A 68 0.38 -6.94 3.45
C TYR A 68 0.29 -8.39 3.99
N GLU A 69 1.31 -9.22 3.78
CA GLU A 69 1.39 -10.54 4.41
C GLU A 69 1.54 -10.41 5.93
N TRP A 70 2.43 -9.53 6.39
CA TRP A 70 2.64 -9.27 7.82
C TRP A 70 1.41 -8.65 8.50
N LEU A 71 0.66 -7.83 7.75
CA LEU A 71 -0.54 -7.15 8.21
C LEU A 71 -1.82 -8.02 8.12
N LYS A 72 -1.71 -9.26 7.67
CA LYS A 72 -2.87 -10.16 7.53
C LYS A 72 -3.61 -10.31 8.86
N ASN A 73 -4.94 -10.18 8.82
CA ASN A 73 -5.83 -10.22 9.99
C ASN A 73 -5.61 -9.09 11.01
N THR A 74 -4.99 -7.99 10.58
CA THR A 74 -4.93 -6.75 11.35
C THR A 74 -5.91 -5.73 10.76
N ASN A 75 -6.28 -4.72 11.55
CA ASN A 75 -7.10 -3.59 11.09
C ASN A 75 -6.24 -2.32 10.94
N ILE A 76 -4.99 -2.46 10.46
CA ILE A 76 -4.05 -1.35 10.33
C ILE A 76 -4.06 -0.76 8.91
N GLY A 77 -4.18 -1.62 7.89
CA GLY A 77 -4.23 -1.23 6.49
C GLY A 77 -5.40 -1.86 5.74
N PRO A 78 -5.55 -1.55 4.44
CA PRO A 78 -6.55 -2.19 3.58
C PRO A 78 -6.41 -3.71 3.56
N ILE A 79 -7.51 -4.43 3.39
CA ILE A 79 -7.44 -5.89 3.24
C ILE A 79 -6.82 -6.23 1.86
N PHE A 80 -5.79 -7.08 1.85
CA PHE A 80 -5.30 -7.68 0.61
C PHE A 80 -6.28 -8.74 0.11
N LEU A 81 -6.68 -8.67 -1.15
CA LEU A 81 -7.76 -9.49 -1.69
C LEU A 81 -7.31 -10.55 -2.69
N ALA A 82 -6.34 -10.24 -3.56
CA ALA A 82 -5.85 -11.18 -4.56
C ALA A 82 -4.54 -10.73 -5.19
N HIS A 83 -3.76 -11.70 -5.66
CA HIS A 83 -2.71 -11.46 -6.64
C HIS A 83 -3.34 -11.16 -8.01
N VAL A 84 -2.64 -10.39 -8.83
CA VAL A 84 -3.06 -10.14 -10.22
C VAL A 84 -1.96 -10.57 -11.18
N THR A 85 -2.35 -11.43 -12.11
CA THR A 85 -1.45 -12.02 -13.10
C THR A 85 -1.69 -11.45 -14.50
N GLU A 86 -0.62 -11.22 -15.25
CA GLU A 86 -0.65 -10.90 -16.68
C GLU A 86 0.31 -11.87 -17.39
N GLU A 87 -0.20 -12.63 -18.38
CA GLU A 87 0.58 -13.68 -19.07
C GLU A 87 1.29 -14.65 -18.11
N GLY A 88 0.61 -15.04 -17.03
CA GLY A 88 1.14 -15.96 -16.01
C GLY A 88 2.14 -15.35 -15.03
N ARG A 89 2.43 -14.04 -15.12
CA ARG A 89 3.33 -13.33 -14.19
C ARG A 89 2.56 -12.46 -13.22
N THR A 90 2.85 -12.56 -11.93
CA THR A 90 2.32 -11.63 -10.92
C THR A 90 3.10 -10.32 -10.96
N ILE A 91 2.44 -9.23 -11.30
CA ILE A 91 3.05 -7.89 -11.38
C ILE A 91 2.21 -6.81 -10.72
N ARG A 92 1.10 -7.21 -10.08
CA ARG A 92 0.04 -6.37 -9.52
C ARG A 92 -0.66 -7.12 -8.38
N PHE A 93 -1.39 -6.39 -7.55
CA PHE A 93 -2.34 -6.98 -6.60
C PHE A 93 -3.59 -6.14 -6.43
N VAL A 94 -4.63 -6.77 -5.88
CA VAL A 94 -5.90 -6.16 -5.50
C VAL A 94 -5.98 -6.04 -3.99
N MET A 95 -6.45 -4.90 -3.52
CA MET A 95 -6.80 -4.63 -2.13
C MET A 95 -8.20 -4.01 -2.03
N GLU A 96 -8.72 -3.96 -0.80
CA GLU A 96 -9.99 -3.34 -0.46
C GLU A 96 -10.09 -1.89 -0.98
N TYR A 97 -11.27 -1.54 -1.50
CA TYR A 97 -11.63 -0.15 -1.71
C TYR A 97 -12.27 0.40 -0.45
N ILE A 98 -11.68 1.45 0.10
CA ILE A 98 -12.17 2.09 1.32
C ILE A 98 -12.92 3.36 0.89
N ALA A 99 -14.24 3.34 1.04
CA ALA A 99 -15.10 4.47 0.74
C ALA A 99 -15.14 5.49 1.89
N TYR A 100 -15.56 6.71 1.57
CA TYR A 100 -15.85 7.78 2.54
C TYR A 100 -14.67 8.15 3.45
N THR A 101 -13.47 8.19 2.86
CA THR A 101 -12.25 8.55 3.59
C THR A 101 -11.78 9.96 3.28
N HIS A 102 -11.09 10.58 4.24
CA HIS A 102 -10.23 11.74 4.02
C HIS A 102 -8.79 11.43 4.45
N HIS A 103 -7.84 12.27 4.03
CA HIS A 103 -6.47 12.21 4.54
C HIS A 103 -6.41 12.81 5.94
N ALA A 104 -5.55 12.26 6.79
CA ALA A 104 -5.40 12.72 8.17
C ALA A 104 -5.16 14.24 8.27
N ALA A 105 -5.98 14.89 9.09
CA ALA A 105 -5.83 16.28 9.46
C ALA A 105 -4.88 16.44 10.67
N PRO A 106 -4.28 17.63 10.87
CA PRO A 106 -3.37 17.87 11.99
C PRO A 106 -3.97 17.55 13.38
N GLU A 107 -5.29 17.70 13.53
CA GLU A 107 -6.02 17.44 14.77
C GLU A 107 -6.19 15.95 15.08
N GLU A 108 -6.06 15.09 14.07
CA GLU A 108 -6.27 13.63 14.15
C GLU A 108 -4.96 12.88 14.44
N ILE A 109 -3.87 13.60 14.68
CA ILE A 109 -2.53 13.04 14.81
C ILE A 109 -2.39 12.02 15.94
N LEU A 110 -3.11 12.20 17.05
CA LEU A 110 -3.07 11.28 18.18
C LEU A 110 -3.61 9.90 17.80
N PHE A 111 -4.69 9.85 17.02
CA PHE A 111 -5.24 8.59 16.49
C PHE A 111 -4.25 7.94 15.51
N CYS A 112 -3.55 8.76 14.73
CA CYS A 112 -2.53 8.29 13.80
C CYS A 112 -1.33 7.67 14.55
N GLN A 113 -0.86 8.30 15.63
CA GLN A 113 0.18 7.76 16.50
C GLN A 113 -0.23 6.44 17.15
N GLU A 114 -1.49 6.31 17.55
CA GLU A 114 -1.99 5.06 18.14
C GLU A 114 -1.91 3.89 17.15
N VAL A 115 -2.41 4.08 15.93
CA VAL A 115 -2.37 3.02 14.90
C VAL A 115 -0.94 2.74 14.43
N LEU A 116 -0.09 3.77 14.32
CA LEU A 116 1.34 3.58 14.04
C LEU A 116 2.04 2.81 15.17
N GLY A 117 1.72 3.11 16.43
CA GLY A 117 2.22 2.35 17.58
C GLY A 117 1.76 0.89 17.58
N ARG A 118 0.55 0.61 17.06
CA ARG A 118 0.09 -0.78 16.84
C ARG A 118 0.89 -1.47 15.75
N LEU A 119 1.24 -0.78 14.67
CA LEU A 119 2.14 -1.31 13.63
C LEU A 119 3.51 -1.65 14.23
N HIS A 120 4.08 -0.74 15.02
CA HIS A 120 5.37 -0.93 15.68
C HIS A 120 5.38 -2.13 16.65
N LYS A 121 4.28 -2.37 17.37
CA LYS A 121 4.12 -3.56 18.24
C LYS A 121 4.15 -4.88 17.48
N LEU A 122 3.88 -4.87 16.17
CA LEU A 122 4.04 -6.04 15.30
C LEU A 122 5.50 -6.22 14.83
N GLY A 123 6.41 -5.34 15.23
CA GLY A 123 7.79 -5.33 14.77
C GLY A 123 7.92 -4.83 13.32
N ILE A 124 7.05 -3.91 12.90
CA ILE A 124 7.03 -3.36 11.55
C ILE A 124 7.25 -1.84 11.63
N GLN A 125 8.18 -1.33 10.83
CA GLN A 125 8.35 0.09 10.54
C GLN A 125 7.67 0.39 9.19
N HIS A 126 6.96 1.51 9.07
CA HIS A 126 6.29 1.88 7.80
C HIS A 126 7.28 2.45 6.77
N GLY A 127 8.27 3.23 7.20
CA GLY A 127 9.35 3.81 6.42
C GLY A 127 9.01 5.06 5.60
N ASP A 128 7.73 5.47 5.53
CA ASP A 128 7.26 6.64 4.77
C ASP A 128 5.97 7.22 5.37
N VAL A 129 5.96 7.41 6.69
CA VAL A 129 4.81 7.97 7.39
C VAL A 129 4.66 9.45 7.05
N ASN A 130 3.55 9.81 6.41
CA ASN A 130 3.13 11.19 6.16
C ASN A 130 1.61 11.25 6.00
N LYS A 131 1.01 12.45 6.06
CA LYS A 131 -0.46 12.61 6.01
C LYS A 131 -1.14 12.06 4.76
N TYR A 132 -0.42 11.92 3.64
CA TYR A 132 -0.96 11.37 2.38
C TYR A 132 -0.99 9.84 2.34
N ASN A 133 -0.32 9.20 3.31
CA ASN A 133 -0.26 7.76 3.51
C ASN A 133 -1.13 7.29 4.69
N ILE A 134 -1.97 8.19 5.21
CA ILE A 134 -2.94 7.91 6.26
C ILE A 134 -4.32 8.32 5.78
N LEU A 135 -5.26 7.38 5.87
CA LEU A 135 -6.69 7.60 5.61
C LEU A 135 -7.46 7.53 6.93
N ILE A 136 -8.45 8.39 7.04
CA ILE A 136 -9.41 8.40 8.14
C ILE A 136 -10.77 8.02 7.57
N ARG A 137 -11.46 7.10 8.23
CA ARG A 137 -12.84 6.72 7.94
C ARG A 137 -13.60 6.67 9.25
N GLU A 138 -14.49 7.63 9.47
CA GLU A 138 -15.14 7.82 10.77
C GLU A 138 -14.06 7.94 11.87
N GLU A 139 -14.05 7.03 12.85
CA GLU A 139 -13.04 6.98 13.93
C GLU A 139 -11.91 5.97 13.66
N CYS A 140 -11.87 5.38 12.45
CA CYS A 140 -10.83 4.42 12.06
C CYS A 140 -9.69 5.11 11.31
N VAL A 141 -8.46 4.88 11.77
CA VAL A 141 -7.24 5.24 11.05
C VAL A 141 -6.73 4.04 10.27
N ILE A 142 -6.41 4.27 9.00
CA ILE A 142 -5.97 3.25 8.06
C ILE A 142 -4.68 3.72 7.40
N LEU A 143 -3.59 3.00 7.64
CA LEU A 143 -2.29 3.24 7.01
C LEU A 143 -2.29 2.63 5.60
N ILE A 144 -1.69 3.34 4.64
CA ILE A 144 -1.59 2.91 3.24
C ILE A 144 -0.18 3.18 2.70
N ASP A 145 0.18 2.50 1.60
CA ASP A 145 1.47 2.65 0.91
C ASP A 145 2.66 2.10 1.72
N PHE A 146 2.68 0.78 1.89
CA PHE A 146 3.72 0.06 2.64
C PHE A 146 4.95 -0.27 1.78
N ALA A 147 5.18 0.44 0.68
CA ALA A 147 6.31 0.17 -0.21
C ALA A 147 7.69 0.38 0.45
N CYS A 148 7.75 1.14 1.54
CA CYS A 148 8.96 1.35 2.33
C CYS A 148 8.98 0.54 3.63
N ALA A 149 7.96 -0.30 3.88
CA ALA A 149 7.81 -0.98 5.15
C ALA A 149 8.84 -2.10 5.31
N THR A 150 9.34 -2.25 6.54
CA THR A 150 10.35 -3.25 6.89
C THR A 150 10.04 -3.86 8.25
N GLN A 151 10.48 -5.09 8.47
CA GLN A 151 10.53 -5.63 9.83
C GLN A 151 11.63 -4.89 10.60
N CYS A 152 11.27 -4.34 11.76
CA CYS A 152 12.15 -3.51 12.56
C CYS A 152 11.89 -3.77 14.04
N HIS A 153 12.97 -4.09 14.76
CA HIS A 153 12.96 -4.33 16.20
C HIS A 153 13.81 -3.31 16.96
N ASP A 154 14.37 -2.30 16.27
CA ASP A 154 15.12 -1.23 16.89
C ASP A 154 14.15 -0.20 17.49
N PRO A 155 14.04 -0.09 18.82
CA PRO A 155 13.11 0.84 19.45
C PRO A 155 13.43 2.30 19.11
N GLY A 156 14.70 2.62 18.83
CA GLY A 156 15.13 3.96 18.43
C GLY A 156 14.57 4.36 17.08
N LEU A 157 14.62 3.46 16.08
CA LEU A 157 14.05 3.71 14.76
C LEU A 157 12.52 3.84 14.79
N LEU A 158 11.84 2.99 15.57
CA LEU A 158 10.38 3.05 15.72
C LEU A 158 9.94 4.33 16.45
N THR A 159 10.67 4.72 17.51
CA THR A 159 10.42 5.99 18.22
C THR A 159 10.66 7.19 17.30
N ALA A 160 11.70 7.16 16.47
CA ALA A 160 11.98 8.22 15.51
C ALA A 160 10.86 8.36 14.47
N GLU A 161 10.33 7.24 13.95
CA GLU A 161 9.19 7.24 13.02
C GLU A 161 7.90 7.77 13.68
N LEU A 162 7.65 7.42 14.95
CA LEU A 162 6.50 7.95 15.69
C LEU A 162 6.62 9.48 15.86
N ASN A 163 7.82 9.96 16.18
CA ASN A 163 8.09 11.39 16.36
C ASN A 163 8.07 12.17 15.03
N SER A 164 8.45 11.55 13.90
CA SER A 164 8.40 12.23 12.60
C SER A 164 6.98 12.60 12.18
N LEU A 165 5.98 11.82 12.63
CA LEU A 165 4.58 12.15 12.40
C LEU A 165 4.18 13.49 13.08
N GLU A 166 4.73 13.80 14.26
CA GLU A 166 4.49 15.10 14.92
C GLU A 166 5.04 16.28 14.13
N LEU A 167 6.16 16.08 13.44
CA LEU A 167 6.76 17.10 12.58
C LEU A 167 5.90 17.37 11.34
N GLU A 168 5.26 16.34 10.79
CA GLU A 168 4.30 16.46 9.68
C GLU A 168 3.06 17.30 10.04
N ARG A 169 2.73 17.44 11.34
CA ARG A 169 1.64 18.31 11.82
C ARG A 169 1.81 19.78 11.41
N HIS A 170 3.06 20.22 11.32
CA HIS A 170 3.42 21.62 11.08
C HIS A 170 4.01 21.87 9.69
N GLU A 171 4.18 20.82 8.87
CA GLU A 171 4.75 20.86 7.52
C GLU A 171 3.75 21.48 6.52
N PRO A 172 4.01 22.70 6.01
CA PRO A 172 3.20 23.30 4.94
C PRO A 172 3.61 22.79 3.55
N SER A 173 4.72 22.04 3.44
CA SER A 173 5.49 21.92 2.20
C SER A 173 5.02 20.84 1.20
N GLY A 174 4.04 20.01 1.57
CA GLY A 174 3.42 19.07 0.62
C GLY A 174 4.34 17.94 0.13
N ARG A 175 5.40 17.61 0.86
CA ARG A 175 6.21 16.42 0.62
C ARG A 175 5.31 15.17 0.63
N GLY A 176 5.37 14.34 -0.42
CA GLY A 176 4.45 13.20 -0.63
C GLY A 176 3.24 13.48 -1.53
N ARG A 177 3.01 14.74 -1.92
CA ARG A 177 2.03 15.09 -2.96
C ARG A 177 2.54 14.57 -4.30
N ALA A 178 1.97 13.48 -4.81
CA ALA A 178 2.27 13.02 -6.16
C ALA A 178 2.04 14.18 -7.13
N MET A 179 3.08 14.60 -7.84
CA MET A 179 3.01 15.65 -8.85
C MET A 179 1.96 15.23 -9.89
N GLY A 180 0.83 15.93 -9.87
CA GLY A 180 -0.23 15.76 -10.85
C GLY A 180 0.21 16.37 -12.17
N HIS A 181 0.31 15.53 -13.19
CA HIS A 181 0.17 15.89 -14.59
C HIS A 181 -0.92 15.02 -15.19
#